data_AF-A0A7C3LAU4-F1
#
_entry.id   AF-A0A7C3LAU4-F1
#
_cell.length_a   1.000
_cell.length_b   1.000
_cell.length_c   1.000
_cell.angle_alpha   90.00
_cell.angle_beta   90.00
_cell.angle_gamma   90.00
#
_symmetry.space_group_name_H-M   'P 1'
#
loop_
_entity.id
_entity.type
_entity.pdbx_description
1 polymer ?
#
loop_
_entity_poly.entity_id
_entity_poly.type
_entity_poly.pdbx_seq_one_letter_code
_entity_poly.pdbx_strand_id
1 'polypeptide(L)' 'MPNHLMTNYAPLPIAFVRGEGAWLWDEEDKIYLDALSGIGV' A
#
# COMPACT_ATOMS: atom_id res chain seq x y z
N MET A 1 17.59 -6.04 2.50
CA MET A 1 16.49 -7.02 2.39
C MET A 1 16.11 -7.46 3.80
N PRO A 2 14.83 -7.39 4.21
CA PRO A 2 14.43 -7.71 5.57
C PRO A 2 14.76 -9.17 5.89
N ASN A 3 15.56 -9.41 6.94
CA ASN A 3 16.08 -10.73 7.29
C ASN A 3 15.04 -11.65 7.98
N HIS A 4 13.76 -11.25 7.96
CA HIS A 4 12.66 -11.99 8.61
C HIS A 4 11.46 -12.26 7.68
N LEU A 5 11.44 -11.73 6.46
CA LEU A 5 10.31 -11.87 5.53
C LEU A 5 10.69 -12.78 4.36
N MET A 6 9.81 -13.72 4.02
CA MET A 6 9.94 -14.52 2.81
C MET A 6 9.54 -13.69 1.58
N THR A 7 10.33 -13.77 0.51
CA THR A 7 10.14 -13.00 -0.73
C THR A 7 9.11 -13.65 -1.67
N ASN A 8 7.87 -13.81 -1.21
CA ASN A 8 6.81 -14.51 -1.95
C ASN A 8 5.92 -13.59 -2.79
N TYR A 9 6.03 -12.27 -2.61
CA TYR A 9 5.23 -11.26 -3.32
C TYR A 9 6.15 -10.23 -3.98
N ALA A 10 5.67 -9.65 -5.09
CA ALA A 10 6.29 -8.52 -5.77
C ALA A 10 5.48 -7.24 -5.45
N PRO A 11 5.71 -6.59 -4.29
CA PRO A 11 4.98 -5.38 -3.93
C PRO A 11 5.35 -4.23 -4.86
N LEU A 12 4.42 -3.30 -5.04
CA LEU A 12 4.72 -2.02 -5.66
C LEU A 12 5.72 -1.24 -4.81
N PRO A 13 6.56 -0.37 -5.40
CA PRO A 13 7.54 0.43 -4.67
C PRO A 13 6.88 1.64 -3.99
N ILE A 14 5.82 1.39 -3.22
CA ILE A 14 5.06 2.39 -2.47
C ILE A 14 4.57 1.78 -1.15
N ALA A 15 4.57 2.58 -0.09
CA ALA A 15 4.02 2.23 1.20
C ALA A 15 2.97 3.28 1.60
N PHE A 16 1.81 2.82 2.06
CA PHE A 16 0.73 3.69 2.54
C PHE A 16 0.72 3.71 4.07
N VAL A 17 0.53 4.89 4.65
CA VAL A 17 0.50 5.10 6.10
C VAL A 17 -0.87 5.41 6.66
N ARG A 18 -1.80 5.83 5.80
CA ARG A 18 -3.20 6.12 6.17
C ARG A 18 -4.14 5.77 5.02
N GLY A 19 -5.37 5.37 5.37
CA GLY A 19 -6.48 5.22 4.43
C GLY A 19 -7.79 5.72 5.02
N GLU A 20 -8.67 6.27 4.19
CA GLU A 20 -9.99 6.81 4.55
C GLU A 20 -10.91 6.69 3.34
N GLY A 21 -11.95 5.84 3.48
CA GLY A 21 -12.80 5.47 2.34
C GLY A 21 -11.97 4.85 1.21
N ALA A 22 -12.08 5.41 0.00
CA ALA A 22 -11.32 4.98 -1.17
C ALA A 22 -9.99 5.74 -1.35
N TRP A 23 -9.54 6.52 -0.37
CA TRP A 23 -8.32 7.32 -0.46
C TRP A 23 -7.20 6.73 0.41
N LEU A 24 -5.98 6.75 -0.11
CA LEU A 24 -4.76 6.31 0.56
C LEU A 24 -3.72 7.42 0.56
N TRP A 25 -2.94 7.51 1.63
CA TRP A 25 -1.85 8.47 1.78
C TRP A 25 -0.53 7.73 1.94
N ASP A 26 0.50 8.20 1.24
CA ASP A 26 1.89 7.80 1.50
C ASP A 26 2.54 8.68 2.59
N GLU A 27 3.81 8.41 2.89
CA GLU A 27 4.60 9.15 3.89
C GLU A 27 4.87 10.62 3.50
N GLU A 28 4.68 10.98 2.23
CA GLU A 28 4.87 12.34 1.70
C GLU A 28 3.55 13.12 1.61
N ASP A 29 2.51 12.66 2.31
CA ASP A 29 1.15 13.20 2.29
C ASP A 29 0.47 13.18 0.90
N LYS A 30 1.01 12.42 -0.07
CA LYS A 30 0.41 12.31 -1.39
C LYS A 30 -0.76 11.34 -1.37
N ILE A 31 -1.83 11.73 -2.06
CA ILE A 31 -3.12 11.06 -2.03
C ILE A 31 -3.31 10.20 -3.29
N TYR A 32 -3.73 8.96 -3.09
CA TYR A 32 -3.98 7.96 -4.13
C TYR A 32 -5.40 7.43 -4.02
N LEU A 33 -6.03 7.15 -5.16
CA LEU A 33 -7.30 6.42 -5.21
C LEU A 33 -7.02 4.92 -5.08
N ASP A 34 -7.66 4.28 -4.12
CA ASP A 34 -7.63 2.84 -3.97
C ASP A 34 -8.53 2.18 -5.04
N ALA A 35 -7.92 1.87 -6.18
CA ALA A 35 -8.57 1.17 -7.29
C ALA A 35 -8.45 -0.36 -7.21
N LEU A 36 -7.78 -0.89 -6.17
CA LEU A 36 -7.65 -2.34 -5.95
C LEU A 36 -8.55 -2.82 -4.80
N SER A 37 -8.87 -1.94 -3.84
CA SER A 37 -9.67 -2.20 -2.66
C SER A 37 -9.22 -3.44 -1.88
N GLY A 38 -7.91 -3.70 -1.82
CA GLY A 38 -7.38 -4.90 -1.16
C GLY A 38 -7.89 -6.23 -1.74
N ILE A 39 -8.10 -6.30 -3.07
CA ILE A 39 -8.75 -7.43 -3.79
C ILE A 39 -10.28 -7.47 -3.56
N GLY A 40 -10.90 -6.31 -3.37
CA GLY A 40 -12.36 -6.13 -3.47
C GLY A 40 -13.21 -6.88 -2.45
N VAL A 41 -12.91 -6.72 -1.15
CA VAL A 41 -13.74 -7.28 -0.06
C VAL A 41 -14.68 -6.25 0.54
#